data_AF-A0A7J4N048-F1
#
_entry.id   AF-A0A7J4N048-F1
#
_cell.length_a   1.000
_cell.length_b   1.000
_cell.length_c   1.000
_cell.angle_alpha   90.00
_cell.angle_beta   90.00
_cell.angle_gamma   90.00
#
_symmetry.space_group_name_H-M   'P 1'
#
loop_
_entity.id
_entity.type
_entity.pdbx_description
1 polymer ?
#
loop_
_entity_poly.entity_id
_entity_poly.type
_entity_poly.pdbx_seq_one_letter_code
_entity_poly.pdbx_strand_id
1 'polypeptide(L)'
;MIEKTLFFETPKVKDVEGLVKVLQNVVPKLGYRPTPSPGVIALHDGIDNRTYYFESGNSGCYYEFDLINGRYRASIQFKKFP
;
A
#
# COMPACT_ATOMS: atom_id res chain seq x y z
N MET A 1 11.52 -8.99 -9.12
CA MET A 1 11.63 -7.75 -9.94
C MET A 1 10.43 -6.86 -9.63
N ILE A 2 10.62 -5.55 -9.45
CA ILE A 2 9.48 -4.61 -9.28
C ILE A 2 8.86 -4.40 -10.66
N GLU A 3 7.57 -4.72 -10.80
CA GLU A 3 6.90 -4.71 -12.10
C GLU A 3 6.19 -3.38 -12.37
N LYS A 4 5.66 -2.72 -11.33
CA LYS A 4 4.90 -1.47 -11.49
C LYS A 4 4.77 -0.72 -10.17
N THR A 5 4.83 0.61 -10.24
CA THR A 5 4.50 1.50 -9.13
C THR A 5 3.28 2.37 -9.48
N LEU A 6 2.27 2.39 -8.61
CA LEU A 6 1.12 3.29 -8.69
C LEU A 6 1.20 4.34 -7.61
N PHE A 7 0.71 5.54 -7.87
CA PHE A 7 0.64 6.62 -6.87
C PHE A 7 -0.78 7.16 -6.77
N PHE A 8 -1.23 7.49 -5.56
CA PHE A 8 -2.51 8.14 -5.34
C PHE A 8 -2.49 9.00 -4.07
N GLU A 9 -3.29 10.08 -4.05
CA GLU A 9 -3.53 10.87 -2.85
C GLU A 9 -4.53 10.15 -1.92
N THR A 10 -4.30 10.23 -0.62
CA THR A 10 -5.16 9.57 0.38
C THR A 10 -5.26 10.42 1.65
N PRO A 11 -6.35 10.34 2.43
CA PRO A 11 -6.38 10.90 3.79
C PRO A 11 -5.39 10.19 4.72
N LYS A 12 -5.11 10.79 5.89
CA LYS A 12 -4.24 10.19 6.91
C LYS A 12 -4.72 8.78 7.29
N VAL A 13 -3.87 7.79 7.04
CA VAL A 13 -4.09 6.41 7.47
C VAL A 13 -3.52 6.23 8.88
N LYS A 14 -4.40 6.04 9.87
CA LYS A 14 -4.00 5.95 11.29
C LYS A 14 -3.58 4.54 11.71
N ASP A 15 -4.09 3.53 11.04
CA ASP A 15 -3.95 2.12 11.38
C ASP A 15 -4.10 1.23 10.14
N VAL A 16 -3.88 -0.07 10.34
CA VAL A 16 -4.03 -1.10 9.31
C VAL A 16 -5.47 -1.17 8.78
N GLU A 17 -6.48 -0.92 9.61
CA GLU A 17 -7.88 -1.03 9.16
C GLU A 17 -8.23 0.10 8.18
N GLY A 18 -7.81 1.32 8.48
CA GLY A 18 -7.92 2.47 7.59
C GLY A 18 -7.16 2.25 6.28
N LEU A 19 -5.99 1.62 6.34
CA LEU A 19 -5.25 1.21 5.15
C LEU A 19 -6.10 0.28 4.27
N VAL A 20 -6.63 -0.79 4.86
CA VAL A 20 -7.44 -1.78 4.14
C VAL A 20 -8.61 -1.12 3.44
N LYS A 21 -9.32 -0.21 4.14
CA LYS A 21 -10.44 0.53 3.56
C LYS A 21 -10.01 1.40 2.38
N VAL A 22 -8.88 2.08 2.46
CA VAL A 22 -8.34 2.89 1.36
C VAL A 22 -8.02 1.99 0.16
N LEU A 23 -7.31 0.88 0.39
CA LEU A 23 -6.89 -0.03 -0.68
C LEU A 23 -8.08 -0.71 -1.36
N GLN A 24 -9.07 -1.17 -0.60
CA GLN A 24 -10.31 -1.75 -1.13
C GLN A 24 -11.09 -0.76 -2.01
N ASN A 25 -10.95 0.54 -1.77
CA ASN A 25 -11.61 1.58 -2.57
C ASN A 25 -10.80 2.05 -3.78
N VAL A 26 -9.47 2.16 -3.65
CA VAL A 26 -8.60 2.76 -4.67
C VAL A 26 -8.12 1.72 -5.69
N VAL A 27 -7.72 0.54 -5.24
CA VAL A 27 -7.12 -0.49 -6.10
C VAL A 27 -8.08 -0.92 -7.24
N PRO A 28 -9.40 -1.15 -6.99
CA PRO A 28 -10.36 -1.39 -8.07
C PRO A 28 -10.47 -0.26 -9.09
N LYS A 29 -10.43 1.00 -8.62
CA LYS A 29 -10.52 2.20 -9.49
C LYS A 29 -9.32 2.34 -10.42
N LEU A 30 -8.17 1.77 -10.02
CA LEU A 30 -6.96 1.72 -10.83
C LEU A 30 -6.93 0.52 -11.79
N GLY A 31 -8.00 -0.29 -11.84
CA GLY A 31 -8.09 -1.49 -12.68
C GLY A 31 -7.43 -2.73 -12.08
N TYR A 32 -7.12 -2.71 -10.78
CA TYR A 32 -6.47 -3.82 -10.07
C TYR A 32 -7.46 -4.50 -9.14
N ARG A 33 -7.26 -5.79 -8.88
CA ARG A 33 -8.04 -6.49 -7.85
C ARG A 33 -7.47 -6.11 -6.48
N PRO A 34 -8.31 -5.68 -5.52
CA PRO A 34 -7.86 -5.43 -4.17
C PRO A 34 -7.35 -6.75 -3.60
N THR A 35 -6.10 -6.76 -3.17
CA THR A 35 -5.47 -7.94 -2.61
C THR A 35 -6.14 -8.27 -1.27
N PRO A 36 -6.56 -9.53 -1.05
CA PRO A 36 -7.33 -9.89 0.14
C PRO A 36 -6.42 -9.85 1.37
N SER A 37 -6.77 -8.98 2.30
CA SER A 37 -6.23 -8.82 3.66
C SER A 37 -4.71 -8.67 3.76
N PRO A 38 -4.17 -7.50 4.14
CA PRO A 38 -2.74 -7.33 4.34
C PRO A 38 -2.27 -8.31 5.43
N GLY A 39 -1.48 -9.31 5.05
CA GLY A 39 -0.58 -9.99 5.98
C GLY A 39 0.46 -8.98 6.41
N VAL A 40 0.12 -8.15 7.40
CA VAL A 40 0.90 -6.97 7.75
C VAL A 40 2.26 -7.37 8.28
N ILE A 41 3.30 -7.14 7.48
CA ILE A 41 4.63 -6.85 8.00
C ILE A 41 4.77 -5.33 7.90
N ALA A 42 4.50 -4.63 9.01
CA ALA A 42 4.72 -3.20 9.12
C ALA A 42 6.18 -2.96 9.51
N LEU A 43 6.98 -2.46 8.58
CA LEU A 43 8.27 -1.85 8.92
C LEU A 43 7.96 -0.41 9.35
N HIS A 44 8.16 -0.12 10.63
CA HIS A 44 7.81 1.16 11.22
C HIS A 44 9.02 2.09 11.16
N ASP A 45 8.94 3.14 10.33
CA ASP A 45 9.95 4.21 10.26
C ASP A 45 9.34 5.59 10.63
N GLY A 46 8.34 5.58 11.52
CA GLY A 46 7.73 6.78 12.10
C GLY A 46 6.20 6.80 12.05
N ILE A 47 5.63 7.86 12.64
CA ILE A 47 4.16 8.07 12.70
C ILE A 47 3.61 8.43 11.32
N ASP A 48 4.41 9.09 10.49
CA ASP A 48 3.97 9.68 9.23
C ASP A 48 4.39 8.89 7.99
N ASN A 49 5.43 8.04 8.10
CA ASN A 49 5.89 7.17 7.02
C ASN A 49 5.66 5.71 7.40
N ARG A 50 4.78 5.03 6.66
CA ARG A 50 4.45 3.62 6.94
C ARG A 50 4.55 2.79 5.68
N THR A 51 5.25 1.67 5.79
CA THR A 51 5.32 0.67 4.74
C THR A 51 4.61 -0.59 5.19
N TYR A 52 3.69 -1.08 4.36
CA TYR A 52 2.99 -2.34 4.55
C TYR A 52 3.33 -3.25 3.39
N TYR A 53 3.64 -4.50 3.71
CA TYR A 53 3.92 -5.49 2.69
C TYR A 53 2.84 -6.58 2.71
N PHE A 54 2.47 -7.05 1.52
CA PHE A 54 1.58 -8.18 1.33
C PHE A 54 2.21 -9.17 0.36
N GLU A 55 2.10 -10.45 0.69
CA GLU A 55 2.58 -11.56 -0.13
C GLU A 55 1.43 -12.55 -0.38
N SER A 56 1.32 -13.01 -1.62
CA SER A 56 0.43 -14.10 -2.02
C SER A 56 1.13 -14.95 -3.07
N GLY A 57 1.61 -16.12 -2.63
CA GLY A 57 2.36 -17.05 -3.46
C GLY A 57 3.55 -16.37 -4.13
N ASN A 58 3.60 -16.43 -5.46
CA ASN A 58 4.72 -15.89 -6.25
C ASN A 58 4.59 -14.38 -6.54
N SER A 59 3.73 -13.67 -5.81
CA SER A 59 3.50 -12.24 -6.02
C SER A 59 3.29 -11.49 -4.71
N GLY A 60 3.63 -10.22 -4.69
CA GLY A 60 3.46 -9.36 -3.53
C GLY A 60 3.32 -7.90 -3.92
N CYS A 61 2.91 -7.09 -2.96
CA CYS A 61 2.81 -5.66 -3.12
C CYS A 61 3.32 -4.94 -1.86
N TYR A 62 4.07 -3.87 -2.07
CA TYR A 62 4.42 -2.92 -1.02
C TYR A 62 3.49 -1.73 -1.12
N TYR A 63 3.01 -1.27 0.01
CA TYR A 63 2.24 -0.05 0.16
C TYR A 63 3.03 0.90 1.02
N GLU A 64 3.39 2.05 0.47
CA GLU A 64 4.15 3.07 1.18
C GLU A 64 3.28 4.32 1.30
N PHE A 65 3.28 4.94 2.48
CA PHE A 65 2.53 6.15 2.75
C PHE A 65 3.51 7.21 3.20
N ASP A 66 3.57 8.32 2.46
CA ASP A 66 4.44 9.46 2.73
C ASP A 66 3.58 10.69 3.00
N LEU A 67 3.94 11.47 4.01
CA LEU A 67 3.37 12.80 4.22
C LEU A 67 4.18 13.83 3.43
N ILE A 68 3.62 14.35 2.33
CA ILE A 68 4.26 15.35 1.48
C ILE A 68 3.43 16.64 1.55
N ASN A 69 4.02 17.72 2.08
CA ASN A 69 3.38 19.04 2.19
C ASN A 69 1.99 19.00 2.89
N GLY A 70 1.85 18.18 3.92
CA GLY A 70 0.59 18.03 4.66
C GLY A 70 -0.46 17.13 3.99
N ARG A 71 -0.15 16.53 2.83
CA ARG A 71 -1.00 15.55 2.14
C ARG A 71 -0.35 14.17 2.18
N TYR A 72 -1.13 13.15 2.49
CA TYR A 72 -0.63 11.77 2.41
C TYR A 72 -0.67 11.31 0.95
N ARG A 73 0.48 10.85 0.47
CA ARG A 73 0.63 10.18 -0.81
C ARG A 73 0.89 8.71 -0.53
N ALA A 74 0.13 7.85 -1.19
CA ALA A 74 0.36 6.42 -1.15
C ALA A 74 1.02 5.95 -2.44
N SER A 75 1.97 5.03 -2.33
CA SER A 75 2.52 4.28 -3.46
C SER A 75 2.24 2.79 -3.32
N ILE A 76 1.98 2.11 -4.43
CA ILE A 76 1.82 0.65 -4.50
C ILE A 76 2.90 0.11 -5.43
N GLN A 77 3.81 -0.69 -4.92
CA GLN A 77 4.86 -1.35 -5.71
C GLN A 77 4.54 -2.84 -5.84
N PHE A 78 4.23 -3.29 -7.04
CA PHE A 78 3.98 -4.71 -7.32
C PHE A 78 5.30 -5.44 -7.57
N LYS A 79 5.47 -6.59 -6.92
CA LYS A 79 6.64 -7.45 -7.04
C LYS A 79 6.20 -8.87 -7.39
N LYS A 80 6.85 -9.49 -8.36
CA LYS A 80 6.82 -10.95 -8.52
C LYS A 80 8.04 -11.57 -7.86
N PHE A 81 7.80 -12.66 -7.14
CA PHE A 81 8.82 -13.57 -6.64
C PHE A 81 9.15 -14.58 -7.74
N PRO A 82 10.43 -14.97 -7.87
CA PRO A 82 10.83 -16.03 -8.78
C PRO A 82 10.12 -17.36 -8.46
#